data_AF-A0A840AFI9-F1
#
_entry.id   AF-A0A840AFI9-F1
#
_cell.length_a   1.000
_cell.length_b   1.000
_cell.length_c   1.000
_cell.angle_alpha   90.00
_cell.angle_beta   90.00
_cell.angle_gamma   90.00
#
_symmetry.space_group_name_H-M   'P 1'
#
loop_
_entity.id
_entity.type
_entity.pdbx_description
1 polymer ?
#
loop_
_entity_poly.entity_id
_entity_poly.type
_entity_poly.pdbx_seq_one_letter_code
_entity_poly.pdbx_strand_id
1 'polypeptide(L)'
;MLIAPCSTVAAFPLDEARPREERVLRVNGRDRDYNDQLFWAGLATLPSLPATSVPIGLNGQGLPLGVQVIAGAWEDRTALAAAAIEALRPATWPPGFA
;
A
#
# COMPACT_ATOMS: atom_id res chain seq x y z
N MET A 1 -7.42 -12.46 10.50
CA MET A 1 -7.46 -11.26 9.65
C MET A 1 -6.48 -10.23 10.19
N LEU A 2 -5.67 -9.65 9.30
CA LEU A 2 -4.71 -8.59 9.61
C LEU A 2 -4.96 -7.41 8.67
N ILE A 3 -4.92 -6.20 9.20
CA ILE A 3 -4.93 -4.95 8.42
C ILE A 3 -3.55 -4.33 8.54
N ALA A 4 -2.94 -4.02 7.40
CA ALA A 4 -1.62 -3.39 7.34
C ALA A 4 -1.60 -2.31 6.24
N PRO A 5 -0.68 -1.34 6.29
CA PRO A 5 -0.41 -0.46 5.15
C PRO A 5 -0.08 -1.24 3.87
N CYS A 6 -0.43 -0.72 2.69
CA CYS A 6 0.04 -1.26 1.42
C CYS A 6 1.51 -0.88 1.13
N SER A 7 1.95 0.28 1.63
CA SER A 7 3.24 0.91 1.36
C SER A 7 3.70 1.72 2.58
N THR A 8 5.00 2.01 2.64
CA THR A 8 5.62 2.89 3.66
C THR A 8 5.19 4.35 3.52
N VAL A 9 4.92 4.80 2.29
CA VAL A 9 4.54 6.18 1.97
C VAL A 9 3.52 6.22 0.81
N ALA A 10 2.85 7.36 0.63
CA ALA A 10 2.06 7.64 -0.56
C ALA A 10 2.96 7.75 -1.81
N ALA A 11 2.36 7.94 -2.98
CA ALA A 11 3.11 8.12 -4.23
C ALA A 11 4.22 9.18 -4.08
N PHE A 12 5.41 8.88 -4.63
CA PHE A 12 6.59 9.73 -4.57
C PHE A 12 7.21 9.89 -5.97
N PRO A 13 7.97 10.96 -6.23
CA PRO A 13 8.64 11.16 -7.50
C PRO A 13 9.61 10.00 -7.80
N LEU A 14 9.58 9.51 -9.04
CA LEU A 14 10.54 8.51 -9.49
C LEU A 14 11.93 9.14 -9.60
N ASP A 15 12.91 8.53 -8.95
CA ASP A 15 14.32 8.85 -9.17
C ASP A 15 14.83 8.04 -10.36
N GLU A 16 15.09 8.73 -11.47
CA GLU A 16 15.65 8.14 -12.69
C GLU A 16 17.16 8.30 -12.81
N ALA A 17 17.77 9.12 -11.94
CA ALA A 17 19.20 9.44 -12.02
C ALA A 17 20.07 8.35 -11.38
N ARG A 18 19.54 7.67 -10.36
CA ARG A 18 20.26 6.65 -9.60
C ARG A 18 19.80 5.22 -9.93
N PRO A 19 20.72 4.24 -9.93
CA PRO A 19 20.36 2.84 -9.93
C PRO A 19 19.55 2.50 -8.66
N ARG A 20 18.73 1.46 -8.70
CA ARG A 20 17.71 1.20 -7.66
C ARG A 20 18.31 1.02 -6.26
N GLU A 21 19.49 0.42 -6.19
CA GLU A 21 20.24 0.08 -4.99
C GLU A 21 20.76 1.31 -4.24
N GLU A 22 20.91 2.45 -4.94
CA GLU A 22 21.37 3.72 -4.38
C GLU A 22 20.22 4.68 -4.04
N ARG A 23 18.97 4.27 -4.35
CA ARG A 23 17.79 5.10 -4.08
C ARG A 23 17.48 5.07 -2.59
N VAL A 24 16.99 6.22 -2.11
CA VAL A 24 16.50 6.35 -0.75
C VAL A 24 15.06 6.83 -0.76
N LEU A 25 14.31 6.41 0.24
CA LEU A 25 12.93 6.82 0.47
C LEU A 25 12.86 7.65 1.75
N ARG A 26 12.24 8.83 1.69
CA ARG A 26 12.04 9.68 2.87
C ARG A 26 10.81 9.21 3.64
N VAL A 27 11.02 8.62 4.82
CA VAL A 27 9.95 8.13 5.71
C VAL A 27 10.04 8.85 7.05
N ASN A 28 8.98 9.58 7.44
CA ASN A 28 8.91 10.32 8.71
C ASN A 28 10.17 11.19 8.97
N GLY A 29 10.63 11.90 7.95
CA GLY A 29 11.80 12.78 8.05
C GLY A 29 13.17 12.09 7.96
N ARG A 30 13.22 10.75 7.86
CA ARG A 30 14.47 9.98 7.78
C ARG A 30 14.62 9.29 6.42
N ASP A 31 15.84 9.22 5.91
CA ASP A 31 16.14 8.43 4.72
C ASP A 31 16.16 6.94 5.09
N ARG A 32 15.53 6.13 4.24
CA ARG A 32 15.40 4.68 4.34
C ARG A 32 15.82 4.04 3.02
N ASP A 33 16.20 2.76 3.08
CA ASP A 33 16.48 2.00 1.87
C ASP A 33 15.22 1.97 0.98
N TYR A 34 15.40 2.12 -0.33
CA TYR A 34 14.28 2.12 -1.25
C TYR A 34 13.45 0.83 -1.19
N ASN A 35 14.06 -0.31 -0.86
CA ASN A 35 13.40 -1.60 -0.77
C ASN A 35 12.69 -1.83 0.58
N ASP A 36 12.86 -0.96 1.58
CA ASP A 36 12.10 -1.05 2.84
C ASP A 36 10.58 -1.01 2.59
N GLN A 37 10.13 -0.41 1.47
CA GLN A 37 8.73 -0.42 1.08
C GLN A 37 8.16 -1.83 0.81
N LEU A 38 9.02 -2.79 0.42
CA LEU A 38 8.62 -4.17 0.11
C LEU A 38 8.25 -4.97 1.37
N PHE A 39 8.67 -4.52 2.56
CA PHE A 39 8.31 -5.16 3.82
C PHE A 39 6.80 -5.39 3.94
N TRP A 40 6.00 -4.38 3.60
CA TRP A 40 4.55 -4.45 3.72
C TRP A 40 3.93 -5.46 2.76
N ALA A 41 4.38 -5.50 1.50
CA ALA A 41 3.95 -6.52 0.55
C ALA A 41 4.37 -7.93 0.97
N GLY A 42 5.54 -8.05 1.62
CA GLY A 42 6.07 -9.31 2.12
C GLY A 42 5.17 -9.99 3.16
N LEU A 43 4.37 -9.24 3.94
CA LEU A 43 3.47 -9.80 4.96
C LEU A 43 2.46 -10.81 4.38
N ALA A 44 1.92 -10.53 3.19
CA ALA A 44 0.99 -11.43 2.50
C ALA A 44 1.72 -12.41 1.59
N THR A 45 2.74 -11.94 0.87
CA THR A 45 3.43 -12.73 -0.16
C THR A 45 4.24 -13.89 0.41
N LEU A 46 5.00 -13.67 1.50
CA LEU A 46 5.84 -14.73 2.09
C LEU A 46 5.04 -15.95 2.55
N PRO A 47 3.91 -15.81 3.28
CA PRO A 47 3.07 -16.95 3.66
C PRO A 47 2.06 -17.35 2.57
N SER A 48 2.07 -16.72 1.39
CA SER A 48 1.09 -16.95 0.31
C SER A 48 -0.37 -16.79 0.77
N LEU A 49 -0.65 -15.73 1.53
CA LEU A 49 -1.99 -15.44 2.04
C LEU A 49 -2.78 -14.54 1.08
N PRO A 50 -4.10 -14.70 0.99
CA PRO A 50 -4.95 -13.78 0.24
C PRO A 50 -4.94 -12.39 0.88
N ALA A 51 -4.70 -11.38 0.05
CA ALA A 51 -4.68 -9.98 0.46
C ALA A 51 -5.36 -9.09 -0.58
N THR A 52 -6.24 -8.20 -0.12
CA THR A 52 -6.91 -7.20 -0.97
C THR A 52 -6.44 -5.80 -0.57
N SER A 53 -5.94 -5.04 -1.54
CA SER A 53 -5.59 -3.63 -1.34
C SER A 53 -6.85 -2.76 -1.42
N VAL A 54 -7.08 -1.95 -0.39
CA VAL A 54 -8.28 -1.16 -0.19
C VAL A 54 -7.91 0.31 -0.04
N PRO A 55 -8.42 1.21 -0.90
CA PRO A 55 -8.22 2.64 -0.73
C PRO A 55 -8.95 3.15 0.53
N ILE A 56 -8.29 4.00 1.31
CA ILE A 56 -8.85 4.55 2.57
C ILE A 56 -8.96 6.08 2.58
N GLY A 57 -8.56 6.72 1.49
CA GLY A 57 -8.66 8.17 1.29
C GLY A 57 -7.37 8.79 0.77
N LEU A 58 -7.25 10.11 0.94
CA LEU A 58 -6.11 10.90 0.51
C LEU A 58 -5.33 11.43 1.73
N ASN A 59 -4.02 11.60 1.57
CA ASN A 59 -3.22 12.35 2.54
C ASN A 59 -3.42 13.88 2.38
N GLY A 60 -2.75 14.68 3.23
CA GLY A 60 -2.83 16.14 3.17
C GLY A 60 -2.27 16.78 1.89
N GLN A 61 -1.67 16.01 0.98
CA GLN A 61 -1.19 16.43 -0.35
C GLN A 61 -2.11 15.93 -1.47
N GLY A 62 -3.26 15.32 -1.15
CA GLY A 62 -4.19 14.78 -2.14
C GLY A 62 -3.74 13.47 -2.78
N LEU A 63 -2.76 12.76 -2.19
CA LEU A 63 -2.26 11.49 -2.73
C LEU A 63 -2.98 10.29 -2.11
N PRO A 64 -3.32 9.24 -2.90
CA PRO A 64 -3.99 8.05 -2.40
C PRO A 64 -3.23 7.31 -1.28
N LEU A 65 -3.98 6.87 -0.28
CA LEU A 65 -3.54 5.98 0.77
C LEU A 65 -4.35 4.69 0.73
N GLY A 66 -3.69 3.57 1.03
CA GLY A 66 -4.32 2.25 1.03
C GLY A 66 -3.84 1.35 2.15
N VAL A 67 -4.71 0.42 2.53
CA VAL A 67 -4.40 -0.69 3.44
C VAL A 67 -4.65 -2.01 2.74
N GLN A 68 -3.91 -3.03 3.10
CA GLN A 68 -4.16 -4.40 2.70
C GLN A 68 -4.94 -5.13 3.79
N VAL A 69 -6.01 -5.81 3.38
CA VAL A 69 -6.78 -6.73 4.21
C VAL A 69 -6.28 -8.14 3.92
N ILE A 70 -5.58 -8.75 4.87
CA ILE A 70 -4.96 -10.08 4.76
C ILE A 70 -5.83 -11.09 5.52
N ALA A 71 -6.33 -12.10 4.83
CA ALA A 71 -7.14 -13.18 5.40
C ALA A 71 -6.34 -14.48 5.57
N GLY A 72 -6.97 -15.51 6.17
CA GLY A 72 -6.36 -16.83 6.28
C GLY A 72 -6.21 -17.52 4.92
N ALA A 73 -5.43 -18.60 4.89
CA ALA A 73 -5.26 -19.38 3.66
C ALA A 73 -6.62 -19.84 3.11
N TRP A 74 -6.84 -19.64 1.81
CA TRP A 74 -8.09 -19.96 1.08
C TRP A 74 -9.32 -19.13 1.47
N GLU A 75 -9.14 -18.05 2.23
CA GLU A 75 -10.22 -17.16 2.66
C GLU A 75 -10.36 -15.91 1.78
N ASP A 76 -10.14 -16.01 0.47
CA ASP A 76 -10.22 -14.90 -0.49
C ASP A 76 -11.56 -14.14 -0.40
N ARG A 77 -12.66 -14.88 -0.23
CA ARG A 77 -14.00 -14.29 -0.04
C ARG A 77 -14.08 -13.45 1.23
N THR A 78 -13.39 -13.84 2.29
CA THR A 78 -13.32 -13.08 3.55
C THR A 78 -12.53 -11.79 3.34
N ALA A 79 -11.39 -11.86 2.65
CA ALA A 79 -10.61 -10.65 2.31
C ALA A 79 -11.43 -9.65 1.48
N LEU A 80 -12.14 -10.13 0.45
CA LEU A 80 -13.01 -9.31 -0.40
C LEU A 80 -14.22 -8.74 0.36
N ALA A 81 -14.87 -9.55 1.20
CA ALA A 81 -16.01 -9.09 2.00
C ALA A 81 -15.60 -7.97 2.97
N ALA A 82 -14.44 -8.10 3.62
CA ALA A 82 -13.90 -7.06 4.49
C ALA A 82 -13.41 -5.83 3.71
N ALA A 83 -12.93 -6.00 2.48
CA ALA A 83 -12.54 -4.90 1.60
C ALA A 83 -13.68 -3.94 1.24
N ALA A 84 -14.95 -4.36 1.41
CA ALA A 84 -16.13 -3.50 1.26
C ALA A 84 -16.12 -2.26 2.17
N ILE A 85 -15.22 -2.18 3.15
CA ILE A 85 -14.96 -0.98 3.94
C ILE A 85 -14.61 0.25 3.07
N GLU A 86 -14.14 0.07 1.83
CA GLU A 86 -13.95 1.17 0.87
C GLU A 86 -15.22 2.01 0.65
N ALA A 87 -16.41 1.42 0.83
CA ALA A 87 -17.68 2.13 0.72
C ALA A 87 -17.83 3.26 1.76
N LEU A 88 -17.11 3.18 2.89
CA LEU A 88 -17.11 4.25 3.91
C LEU A 88 -16.27 5.47 3.49
N ARG A 89 -15.31 5.27 2.57
CA ARG A 89 -14.36 6.27 2.09
C ARG A 89 -14.11 6.02 0.60
N PRO A 90 -15.08 6.34 -0.28
CA PRO A 90 -14.95 6.07 -1.71
C PRO A 90 -13.67 6.64 -2.28
N ALA A 91 -12.99 5.86 -3.12
CA ALA A 91 -11.73 6.28 -3.72
C ALA A 91 -11.96 7.51 -4.60
N THR A 92 -11.29 8.62 -4.27
CA THR A 92 -11.22 9.81 -5.12
C THR A 92 -9.87 9.81 -5.82
N TRP A 93 -9.84 9.35 -7.07
CA TRP A 93 -8.60 9.32 -7.85
C TRP A 93 -8.28 10.72 -8.39
N PRO A 94 -7.02 11.18 -8.31
CA PRO A 94 -6.61 12.38 -9.01
C PRO A 94 -6.85 12.24 -10.52
N PRO A 95 -7.15 13.33 -11.24
CA PRO A 95 -7.27 13.30 -12.69
C PRO A 95 -6.04 12.65 -13.34
N GLY A 96 -6.24 11.67 -14.23
CA GLY A 96 -5.16 10.93 -14.89
C GLY A 96 -4.79 9.59 -14.23
N PHE A 97 -5.47 9.18 -13.16
CA PHE A 97 -5.28 7.88 -12.49
C PHE A 97 -6.55 6.99 -12.47
N ALA A 98 -7.59 7.35 -13.23
CA ALA A 98 -8.86 6.61 -13.34
C ALA A 98 -8.92 5.75 -14.60
#